data_AF-A0A9D3X508-F1
#
_entry.id   AF-A0A9D3X508-F1
#
_cell.length_a   1.000
_cell.length_b   1.000
_cell.length_c   1.000
_cell.angle_alpha   90.00
_cell.angle_beta   90.00
_cell.angle_gamma   90.00
#
_symmetry.space_group_name_H-M   'P 1'
#
loop_
_entity.id
_entity.type
_entity.pdbx_description
1 polymer ?
#
loop_
_entity_poly.entity_id
_entity_poly.type
_entity_poly.pdbx_seq_one_letter_code
_entity_poly.pdbx_strand_id
1 'polypeptide(L)'
;MKKQPQQQHSSRGCQEPRPHVAPSAGGGPGQGGAWRRRRPLSLLPFLSLRDYGFCMAALLLFCLGSLFYQLNGGPPHFLLDLRHYLGNSTYLDDHGPPPRKVLPFPSQVVYNRVGKCGSRTVVLLLRILSERHGFNLVTSDIHNKTRLTKNEQMELIKNISTAEQPYLFTRHVHFLNFSRFGGEQPVYINIIRDPVNRFLSNYFFRRFGDWRGEQNHMIRTPSMRQEERYLDINVCILENYPECSNPRLFYIIPYFCGQHPKCREPGEWALERAKLNVNENFLLVGILEELEDVLLLLERFLPHYFKDVLGIYKNPDSPHGLHAAQEDPSSTQRSMLGGTIR
;
A
#
# COMPACT_ATOMS: atom_id res chain seq x y z
N MET A 1 -27.00 -33.87 -33.23
CA MET A 1 -27.86 -33.48 -34.37
C MET A 1 -28.20 -32.00 -34.26
N LYS A 2 -27.74 -31.19 -35.25
CA LYS A 2 -28.27 -29.90 -35.80
C LYS A 2 -28.74 -28.80 -34.81
N LYS A 3 -28.45 -27.49 -34.98
CA LYS A 3 -27.84 -26.69 -36.06
C LYS A 3 -27.56 -25.27 -35.54
N GLN A 4 -26.54 -24.62 -36.12
CA GLN A 4 -26.25 -23.18 -36.11
C GLN A 4 -27.35 -22.33 -36.78
N PRO A 5 -27.18 -20.98 -36.75
CA PRO A 5 -26.81 -20.31 -38.01
C PRO A 5 -25.65 -19.30 -37.92
N GLN A 6 -24.99 -19.14 -39.07
CA GLN A 6 -23.91 -18.21 -39.47
C GLN A 6 -24.49 -16.94 -40.13
N GLN A 7 -23.78 -15.81 -40.04
CA GLN A 7 -23.19 -15.01 -41.15
C GLN A 7 -22.64 -13.66 -40.62
N GLN A 8 -21.31 -13.39 -40.73
CA GLN A 8 -20.58 -12.61 -41.78
C GLN A 8 -20.90 -11.10 -41.78
N HIS A 9 -20.02 -10.12 -42.00
CA HIS A 9 -18.57 -9.94 -42.23
C HIS A 9 -18.34 -8.40 -42.16
N SER A 10 -17.17 -7.90 -41.75
CA SER A 10 -16.39 -6.93 -42.56
C SER A 10 -15.15 -6.45 -41.79
N SER A 11 -14.06 -6.35 -42.54
CA SER A 11 -12.66 -6.18 -42.13
C SER A 11 -12.15 -4.79 -42.51
N ARG A 12 -11.07 -4.35 -41.84
CA ARG A 12 -10.03 -3.32 -42.18
C ARG A 12 -9.77 -2.50 -40.91
N GLY A 13 -8.55 -2.31 -40.40
CA GLY A 13 -7.20 -2.45 -40.94
C GLY A 13 -6.40 -1.25 -40.42
N CYS A 14 -5.42 -1.50 -39.54
CA CYS A 14 -4.55 -0.50 -38.92
C CYS A 14 -3.70 0.28 -39.93
N GLN A 15 -3.44 1.57 -39.65
CA GLN A 15 -2.14 2.21 -39.92
C GLN A 15 -2.02 3.54 -39.17
N GLU A 16 -0.84 3.76 -38.60
CA GLU A 16 -0.35 4.96 -37.90
C GLU A 16 0.96 5.41 -38.63
N PRO A 17 1.69 6.45 -38.20
CA PRO A 17 1.65 7.84 -38.70
C PRO A 17 2.98 8.29 -39.35
N ARG A 18 3.05 9.51 -39.95
CA ARG A 18 4.20 10.48 -39.86
C ARG A 18 4.07 11.75 -40.74
N PRO A 19 4.93 12.79 -40.57
CA PRO A 19 4.50 14.19 -40.40
C PRO A 19 4.90 15.12 -41.57
N HIS A 20 4.44 16.37 -41.54
CA HIS A 20 4.93 17.41 -42.45
C HIS A 20 5.37 18.70 -41.74
N VAL A 21 6.62 19.05 -42.04
CA VAL A 21 7.36 20.27 -41.75
C VAL A 21 7.08 21.32 -42.85
N ALA A 22 7.22 22.60 -42.51
CA ALA A 22 7.09 23.78 -43.38
C ALA A 22 8.01 23.77 -44.63
N PRO A 23 7.77 24.66 -45.62
CA PRO A 23 8.61 25.87 -45.67
C PRO A 23 7.96 27.13 -46.28
N SER A 24 8.73 28.21 -46.21
CA SER A 24 8.49 29.59 -46.61
C SER A 24 9.08 29.98 -47.99
N ALA A 25 8.51 31.06 -48.56
CA ALA A 25 9.10 32.10 -49.43
C ALA A 25 9.33 31.88 -50.95
N GLY A 26 8.81 32.83 -51.76
CA GLY A 26 9.58 33.48 -52.85
C GLY A 26 8.96 33.62 -54.25
N GLY A 27 8.71 34.87 -54.69
CA GLY A 27 8.98 35.36 -56.07
C GLY A 27 7.81 35.55 -57.06
N GLY A 28 7.52 36.80 -57.48
CA GLY A 28 6.55 37.21 -58.54
C GLY A 28 7.11 37.15 -59.99
N PRO A 29 6.81 38.07 -60.95
CA PRO A 29 5.69 39.04 -61.13
C PRO A 29 5.15 39.16 -62.61
N GLY A 30 4.17 40.05 -62.85
CA GLY A 30 3.81 40.64 -64.18
C GLY A 30 2.33 40.48 -64.57
N GLN A 31 1.62 41.38 -65.26
CA GLN A 31 1.85 42.74 -65.79
C GLN A 31 0.48 43.28 -66.28
N GLY A 32 0.30 44.61 -66.32
CA GLY A 32 -0.75 45.33 -67.10
C GLY A 32 -2.04 45.65 -66.34
N GLY A 33 -2.68 46.83 -66.40
CA GLY A 33 -2.47 48.05 -67.18
C GLY A 33 -3.62 49.03 -66.92
N ALA A 34 -3.27 50.29 -66.64
CA ALA A 34 -3.96 51.57 -66.88
C ALA A 34 -5.41 51.90 -66.40
N TRP A 35 -5.44 52.80 -65.40
CA TRP A 35 -6.14 54.11 -65.34
C TRP A 35 -7.69 54.23 -65.23
N ARG A 36 -8.16 54.62 -64.02
CA ARG A 36 -9.08 55.77 -63.82
C ARG A 36 -9.13 56.26 -62.35
N ARG A 37 -8.89 57.58 -62.18
CA ARG A 37 -9.21 58.51 -61.08
C ARG A 37 -8.78 58.16 -59.63
N ARG A 38 -7.75 58.88 -59.17
CA ARG A 38 -7.43 59.11 -57.75
C ARG A 38 -8.58 59.84 -57.04
N ARG A 39 -9.16 59.23 -56.02
CA ARG A 39 -9.59 59.90 -54.77
C ARG A 39 -8.73 59.27 -53.66
N PRO A 40 -8.10 60.04 -52.76
CA PRO A 40 -7.38 59.42 -51.66
C PRO A 40 -8.45 58.89 -50.69
N LEU A 41 -8.69 57.58 -50.69
CA LEU A 41 -9.33 56.94 -49.56
C LEU A 41 -8.27 56.92 -48.46
N SER A 42 -8.31 57.94 -47.62
CA SER A 42 -7.58 58.01 -46.36
C SER A 42 -7.97 56.80 -45.51
N LEU A 43 -7.15 55.75 -45.56
CA LEU A 43 -7.17 54.64 -44.59
C LEU A 43 -6.57 55.13 -43.27
N LEU A 44 -7.29 56.04 -42.61
CA LEU A 44 -7.26 56.16 -41.16
C LEU A 44 -8.47 55.36 -40.69
N PRO A 45 -8.32 54.28 -39.91
CA PRO A 45 -9.48 53.75 -39.22
C PRO A 45 -9.90 54.86 -38.26
N PHE A 46 -11.10 55.40 -38.46
CA PHE A 46 -11.82 56.15 -37.45
C PHE A 46 -12.01 55.19 -36.27
N LEU A 47 -11.01 55.08 -35.39
CA LEU A 47 -11.23 54.64 -34.02
C LEU A 47 -12.24 55.65 -33.48
N SER A 48 -13.46 55.19 -33.26
CA SER A 48 -14.50 56.01 -32.67
C SER A 48 -13.94 56.58 -31.37
N LEU A 49 -14.28 57.82 -31.03
CA LEU A 49 -13.98 58.40 -29.72
C LEU A 49 -14.42 57.46 -28.58
N ARG A 50 -15.45 56.64 -28.88
CA ARG A 50 -15.93 55.56 -28.02
C ARG A 50 -14.93 54.41 -27.87
N ASP A 51 -14.27 53.97 -28.93
CA ASP A 51 -13.29 52.87 -28.90
C ASP A 51 -11.99 53.31 -28.21
N TYR A 52 -11.57 54.55 -28.43
CA TYR A 52 -10.48 55.16 -27.66
C TYR A 52 -10.87 55.30 -26.18
N GLY A 53 -12.12 55.69 -25.89
CA GLY A 53 -12.67 55.73 -24.53
C GLY A 53 -12.64 54.37 -23.85
N PHE A 54 -13.04 53.29 -24.53
CA PHE A 54 -12.96 51.93 -24.01
C PHE A 54 -11.52 51.49 -23.75
N CYS A 55 -10.60 51.82 -24.65
CA CYS A 55 -9.19 51.48 -24.51
C CYS A 55 -8.55 52.23 -23.31
N MET A 56 -8.81 53.53 -23.19
CA MET A 56 -8.31 54.34 -22.08
C MET A 56 -8.95 53.93 -20.74
N ALA A 57 -10.22 53.53 -20.72
CA ALA A 57 -10.87 52.99 -19.54
C ALA A 57 -10.28 51.63 -19.11
N ALA A 58 -9.99 50.75 -20.07
CA ALA A 58 -9.33 49.47 -19.78
C ALA A 58 -7.91 49.68 -19.24
N LEU A 59 -7.14 50.62 -19.83
CA LEU A 59 -5.83 51.01 -19.32
C LEU A 59 -5.92 51.60 -17.91
N LEU A 60 -6.89 52.47 -17.66
CA LEU A 60 -7.11 53.05 -16.32
C LEU A 60 -7.44 51.97 -15.29
N LEU A 61 -8.31 51.01 -15.62
CA LEU A 61 -8.64 49.89 -14.75
C LEU A 61 -7.43 48.98 -14.48
N PHE A 62 -6.59 48.74 -15.50
CA PHE A 62 -5.37 47.96 -15.34
C PHE A 62 -4.35 48.70 -14.46
N CYS A 63 -4.18 50.01 -14.66
CA CYS A 63 -3.31 50.84 -13.82
C CYS A 63 -3.79 50.92 -12.38
N LEU A 64 -5.10 51.11 -12.16
CA LEU A 64 -5.70 51.11 -10.83
C LEU A 64 -5.60 49.74 -10.17
N GLY A 65 -5.80 48.64 -10.91
CA GLY A 65 -5.59 47.29 -10.44
C GLY A 65 -4.14 47.02 -10.04
N SER A 66 -3.17 47.50 -10.81
CA SER A 66 -1.74 47.41 -10.50
C SER A 66 -1.36 48.26 -9.28
N LEU A 67 -1.97 49.44 -9.12
CA LEU A 67 -1.75 50.29 -7.94
C LEU A 67 -2.34 49.64 -6.68
N PHE A 68 -3.54 49.06 -6.77
CA PHE A 68 -4.16 48.30 -5.67
C PHE A 68 -3.35 47.05 -5.32
N TYR A 69 -2.74 46.40 -6.32
CA TYR A 69 -1.83 45.27 -6.14
C TYR A 69 -0.55 45.67 -5.39
N GLN A 70 0.04 46.82 -5.73
CA GLN A 70 1.24 47.34 -5.07
C GLN A 70 0.95 47.85 -3.65
N LEU A 71 -0.21 48.44 -3.39
CA LEU A 71 -0.58 48.98 -2.08
C LEU A 71 -1.01 47.89 -1.07
N ASN A 72 -1.61 46.79 -1.53
CA ASN A 72 -2.03 45.68 -0.64
C ASN A 72 -0.95 44.61 -0.40
N GLY A 73 0.28 44.82 -0.88
CA GLY A 73 1.40 43.92 -0.60
C GLY A 73 1.30 42.53 -1.24
N GLY A 74 0.45 42.33 -2.24
CA GLY A 74 0.36 41.04 -2.96
C GLY A 74 -1.00 40.73 -3.60
N PRO A 75 -1.12 39.56 -4.25
CA PRO A 75 -2.36 39.14 -4.91
C PRO A 75 -3.49 38.86 -3.90
N PRO A 76 -4.76 39.12 -4.26
CA PRO A 76 -5.91 38.77 -3.43
C PRO A 76 -6.00 37.26 -3.18
N HIS A 77 -6.51 36.87 -2.01
CA HIS A 77 -6.59 35.47 -1.54
C HIS A 77 -7.16 34.48 -2.57
N PHE A 78 -8.17 34.89 -3.35
CA PHE A 78 -8.74 34.06 -4.40
C PHE A 78 -7.73 33.62 -5.49
N LEU A 79 -6.78 34.49 -5.85
CA LEU A 79 -5.74 34.15 -6.83
C LEU A 79 -4.65 33.24 -6.22
N LEU A 80 -4.43 33.33 -4.90
CA LEU A 80 -3.59 32.38 -4.16
C LEU A 80 -4.24 30.99 -4.09
N ASP A 81 -5.55 30.94 -3.85
CA ASP A 81 -6.31 29.69 -3.86
C ASP A 81 -6.32 29.07 -5.27
N LEU A 82 -6.50 29.88 -6.32
CA LEU A 82 -6.44 29.40 -7.70
C LEU A 82 -5.05 28.85 -8.07
N ARG A 83 -3.97 29.44 -7.55
CA ARG A 83 -2.60 28.93 -7.67
C ARG A 83 -2.43 27.56 -7.02
N HIS A 84 -3.10 27.32 -5.88
CA HIS A 84 -3.11 26.01 -5.23
C HIS A 84 -3.82 24.94 -6.09
N TYR A 85 -4.84 25.33 -6.86
CA TYR A 85 -5.55 24.43 -7.77
C TYR A 85 -4.84 24.17 -9.10
N LEU A 86 -4.01 25.10 -9.59
CA LEU A 86 -3.39 25.03 -10.92
C LEU A 86 -1.95 24.48 -10.96
N GLY A 87 -1.37 24.12 -9.81
CA GLY A 87 -0.11 23.39 -9.74
C GLY A 87 1.14 24.26 -9.92
N ASN A 88 2.10 24.06 -9.02
CA ASN A 88 3.35 24.82 -8.93
C ASN A 88 4.25 24.67 -10.17
N SER A 89 4.58 25.78 -10.80
CA SER A 89 5.88 25.94 -11.47
C SER A 89 6.26 27.42 -11.58
N THR A 90 7.26 27.85 -10.80
CA THR A 90 8.58 28.32 -11.30
C THR A 90 9.26 29.27 -10.31
N TYR A 91 10.52 28.91 -10.00
CA TYR A 91 11.68 29.80 -10.01
C TYR A 91 11.70 30.96 -8.99
N LEU A 92 12.07 30.65 -7.73
CA LEU A 92 12.85 31.45 -6.75
C LEU A 92 12.54 31.00 -5.31
N ASP A 93 13.27 30.00 -4.80
CA ASP A 93 13.25 29.58 -3.38
C ASP A 93 14.70 29.50 -2.86
N ASP A 94 15.34 30.65 -2.58
CA ASP A 94 16.74 30.68 -2.09
C ASP A 94 16.87 30.67 -0.55
N HIS A 95 15.76 30.60 0.20
CA HIS A 95 15.77 30.24 1.61
C HIS A 95 14.54 29.39 1.94
N GLY A 96 14.58 28.12 1.55
CA GLY A 96 13.59 27.13 1.99
C GLY A 96 13.72 26.82 3.49
N PRO A 97 12.64 26.36 4.16
CA PRO A 97 12.74 25.78 5.50
C PRO A 97 13.80 24.67 5.51
N PRO A 98 14.42 24.36 6.68
CA PRO A 98 15.52 23.41 6.76
C PRO A 98 15.16 22.12 6.02
N PRO A 99 16.12 21.50 5.31
CA PRO A 99 15.83 20.30 4.53
C PRO A 99 15.07 19.33 5.43
N ARG A 100 13.92 18.85 4.95
CA ARG A 100 13.24 17.72 5.60
C ARG A 100 14.33 16.69 5.85
N LYS A 101 14.49 16.24 7.10
CA LYS A 101 15.27 15.04 7.41
C LYS A 101 14.60 13.89 6.67
N VAL A 102 14.92 13.74 5.39
CA VAL A 102 14.60 12.54 4.64
C VAL A 102 15.50 11.50 5.27
N LEU A 103 14.92 10.70 6.17
CA LEU A 103 15.59 9.50 6.62
C LEU A 103 15.99 8.75 5.33
N PRO A 104 17.26 8.36 5.15
CA PRO A 104 17.71 7.64 3.95
C PRO A 104 17.09 6.24 3.78
N PHE A 105 16.12 5.91 4.63
CA PHE A 105 15.49 4.61 4.81
C PHE A 105 13.99 4.81 4.94
N PRO A 106 13.16 3.84 4.51
CA PRO A 106 11.71 3.99 4.51
C PRO A 106 11.20 4.26 5.92
N SER A 107 10.48 5.37 6.12
CA SER A 107 9.91 5.81 7.41
C SER A 107 8.53 5.22 7.71
N GLN A 108 8.00 4.42 6.78
CA GLN A 108 6.67 3.84 6.84
C GLN A 108 6.78 2.34 6.54
N VAL A 109 6.65 1.50 7.57
CA VAL A 109 6.73 0.04 7.43
C VAL A 109 5.41 -0.60 7.84
N VAL A 110 4.93 -1.55 7.05
CA VAL A 110 3.75 -2.35 7.37
C VAL A 110 4.11 -3.82 7.49
N TYR A 111 3.83 -4.39 8.66
CA TYR A 111 3.88 -5.83 8.91
C TYR A 111 2.46 -6.40 9.03
N ASN A 112 1.87 -6.78 7.89
CA ASN A 112 0.53 -7.37 7.82
C ASN A 112 0.55 -8.87 8.19
N ARG A 113 0.85 -9.12 9.46
CA ARG A 113 1.28 -10.41 9.99
C ARG A 113 0.29 -11.56 9.75
N VAL A 114 0.80 -12.69 9.24
CA VAL A 114 0.03 -13.92 9.01
C VAL A 114 -0.14 -14.70 10.31
N GLY A 115 -1.32 -15.26 10.55
CA GLY A 115 -1.58 -16.11 11.71
C GLY A 115 -0.70 -17.36 11.73
N LYS A 116 -0.24 -17.77 12.92
CA LYS A 116 0.59 -18.97 13.16
C LYS A 116 1.98 -18.98 12.50
N CYS A 117 2.49 -17.79 12.18
CA CYS A 117 3.83 -17.59 11.61
C CYS A 117 4.77 -16.87 12.60
N GLY A 118 4.69 -17.17 13.90
CA GLY A 118 5.56 -16.56 14.92
C GLY A 118 5.30 -15.08 15.23
N SER A 119 4.18 -14.51 14.75
CA SER A 119 3.90 -13.07 14.83
C SER A 119 3.94 -12.49 16.25
N ARG A 120 3.60 -13.27 17.29
CA ARG A 120 3.64 -12.82 18.69
C ARG A 120 5.07 -12.53 19.14
N THR A 121 6.02 -13.42 18.82
CA THR A 121 7.45 -13.23 19.11
C THR A 121 7.99 -11.99 18.41
N VAL A 122 7.66 -11.81 17.12
CA VAL A 122 8.09 -10.65 16.35
C VAL A 122 7.53 -9.35 16.94
N VAL A 123 6.26 -9.33 17.36
CA VAL A 123 5.66 -8.15 18.00
C VAL A 123 6.32 -7.81 19.33
N LEU A 124 6.76 -8.80 20.11
CA LEU A 124 7.51 -8.56 21.34
C LEU A 124 8.87 -7.92 21.04
N LEU A 125 9.59 -8.42 20.04
CA LEU A 125 10.84 -7.81 19.56
C LEU A 125 10.59 -6.36 19.12
N LEU A 126 9.55 -6.11 18.33
CA LEU A 126 9.18 -4.79 17.84
C LEU A 126 8.85 -3.79 18.96
N ARG A 127 8.26 -4.24 20.06
CA ARG A 127 8.00 -3.38 21.23
C ARG A 127 9.31 -2.91 21.85
N ILE A 128 10.21 -3.84 22.15
CA ILE A 128 11.55 -3.53 22.71
C ILE A 128 12.33 -2.61 21.76
N LEU A 129 12.29 -2.90 20.47
CA LEU A 129 12.96 -2.10 19.44
C LEU A 129 12.35 -0.70 19.29
N SER A 130 11.03 -0.55 19.43
CA SER A 130 10.35 0.75 19.34
C SER A 130 10.79 1.69 20.46
N GLU A 131 10.92 1.16 21.69
CA GLU A 131 11.44 1.91 22.84
C GLU A 131 12.91 2.27 22.66
N ARG A 132 13.72 1.33 22.14
CA ARG A 132 15.15 1.51 21.93
C ARG A 132 15.48 2.52 20.83
N HIS A 133 14.77 2.45 19.71
CA HIS A 133 15.09 3.22 18.49
C HIS A 133 14.16 4.41 18.26
N GLY A 134 13.14 4.60 19.09
CA GLY A 134 12.26 5.77 19.09
C GLY A 134 11.33 5.87 17.88
N PHE A 135 10.86 4.74 17.34
CA PHE A 135 9.84 4.72 16.29
C PHE A 135 8.46 4.35 16.85
N ASN A 136 7.40 4.76 16.15
CA ASN A 136 6.03 4.50 16.58
C ASN A 136 5.56 3.10 16.17
N LEU A 137 5.38 2.20 17.13
CA LEU A 137 4.76 0.90 16.89
C LEU A 137 3.23 1.01 16.93
N VAL A 138 2.61 1.08 15.76
CA VAL A 138 1.16 1.22 15.63
C VAL A 138 0.52 -0.17 15.57
N THR A 139 -0.37 -0.44 16.52
CA THR A 139 -1.16 -1.68 16.55
C THR A 139 -2.65 -1.36 16.48
N SER A 140 -3.44 -2.29 15.95
CA SER A 140 -4.90 -2.16 15.90
C SER A 140 -5.54 -3.16 16.84
N ASP A 141 -6.50 -2.70 17.64
CA ASP A 141 -7.31 -3.53 18.54
C ASP A 141 -8.15 -4.59 17.79
N ILE A 142 -8.38 -4.37 16.50
CA ILE A 142 -9.11 -5.31 15.65
C ILE A 142 -8.17 -6.39 15.12
N HIS A 143 -8.17 -7.54 15.77
CA HIS A 143 -7.31 -8.66 15.40
C HIS A 143 -7.97 -9.69 14.46
N ASN A 144 -9.31 -9.71 14.39
CA ASN A 144 -10.06 -10.86 13.87
C ASN A 144 -10.55 -10.64 12.42
N LYS A 145 -10.50 -9.39 11.95
CA LYS A 145 -11.04 -8.98 10.66
C LYS A 145 -9.93 -8.70 9.67
N THR A 146 -9.62 -9.71 8.85
CA THR A 146 -8.56 -9.64 7.83
C THR A 146 -9.05 -9.09 6.48
N ARG A 147 -10.35 -9.32 6.19
CA ARG A 147 -11.06 -8.88 4.98
C ARG A 147 -11.81 -7.60 5.27
N LEU A 148 -11.54 -6.56 4.49
CA LEU A 148 -12.07 -5.22 4.70
C LEU A 148 -12.91 -4.76 3.50
N THR A 149 -14.02 -4.09 3.78
CA THR A 149 -14.78 -3.36 2.76
C THR A 149 -13.99 -2.16 2.26
N LYS A 150 -14.41 -1.55 1.13
CA LYS A 150 -13.72 -0.37 0.57
C LYS A 150 -13.62 0.78 1.59
N ASN A 151 -14.69 1.03 2.35
CA ASN A 151 -14.74 2.11 3.34
C ASN A 151 -13.79 1.82 4.51
N GLU A 152 -13.77 0.59 5.00
CA GLU A 152 -12.85 0.17 6.07
C GLU A 152 -11.38 0.20 5.63
N GLN A 153 -11.10 -0.08 4.36
CA GLN A 153 -9.76 0.08 3.80
C GLN A 153 -9.34 1.55 3.81
N MET A 154 -10.21 2.45 3.35
CA MET A 154 -9.95 3.91 3.36
C MET A 154 -9.72 4.42 4.77
N GLU A 155 -10.58 4.03 5.72
CA GLU A 155 -10.46 4.43 7.12
C GLU A 155 -9.17 3.91 7.75
N LEU A 156 -8.85 2.64 7.54
CA LEU A 156 -7.62 2.06 8.06
C LEU A 156 -6.37 2.71 7.46
N ILE A 157 -6.35 2.94 6.15
CA ILE A 157 -5.24 3.62 5.47
C ILE A 157 -5.09 5.04 6.02
N LYS A 158 -6.19 5.79 6.15
CA LYS A 158 -6.17 7.14 6.73
C LYS A 158 -5.58 7.12 8.15
N ASN A 159 -6.05 6.22 9.02
CA ASN A 159 -5.56 6.12 10.40
C ASN A 159 -4.08 5.76 10.47
N ILE A 160 -3.59 4.90 9.58
CA ILE A 160 -2.17 4.54 9.51
C ILE A 160 -1.35 5.73 9.00
N SER A 161 -1.79 6.38 7.93
CA SER A 161 -1.08 7.49 7.30
C SER A 161 -1.02 8.75 8.17
N THR A 162 -1.90 8.90 9.15
CA THR A 162 -1.85 9.99 10.15
C THR A 162 -0.89 9.73 11.30
N ALA A 163 -0.31 8.53 11.41
CA ALA A 163 0.64 8.23 12.47
C ALA A 163 1.95 9.02 12.28
N GLU A 164 2.54 9.47 13.39
CA GLU A 164 3.83 10.15 13.39
C GLU A 164 4.93 9.21 12.88
N GLN A 165 5.75 9.70 11.95
CA GLN A 165 6.84 8.94 11.34
C GLN A 165 8.16 9.15 12.11
N PRO A 166 9.05 8.14 12.18
CA PRO A 166 8.91 6.81 11.57
C PRO A 166 7.94 5.91 12.34
N TYR A 167 7.13 5.14 11.61
CA TYR A 167 6.20 4.16 12.22
C TYR A 167 6.38 2.77 11.63
N LEU A 168 6.00 1.77 12.43
CA LEU A 168 5.79 0.40 11.98
C LEU A 168 4.38 -0.04 12.39
N PHE A 169 3.52 -0.27 11.40
CA PHE A 169 2.16 -0.73 11.62
C PHE A 169 2.09 -2.25 11.58
N THR A 170 1.41 -2.88 12.55
CA THR A 170 1.19 -4.33 12.54
C THR A 170 -0.24 -4.74 12.88
N ARG A 171 -0.81 -5.61 12.02
CA ARG A 171 -2.15 -6.17 12.17
C ARG A 171 -2.32 -7.45 11.35
N HIS A 172 -3.21 -8.35 11.78
CA HIS A 172 -3.71 -9.41 10.92
C HIS A 172 -4.68 -8.84 9.87
N VAL A 173 -4.17 -8.51 8.69
CA VAL A 173 -4.96 -7.94 7.59
C VAL A 173 -4.38 -8.38 6.24
N HIS A 174 -5.23 -8.62 5.23
CA HIS A 174 -4.71 -8.86 3.88
C HIS A 174 -4.11 -7.57 3.30
N PHE A 175 -3.20 -7.72 2.35
CA PHE A 175 -2.51 -6.63 1.67
C PHE A 175 -3.45 -5.50 1.24
N LEU A 176 -3.01 -4.27 1.51
CA LEU A 176 -3.70 -3.03 1.19
C LEU A 176 -2.83 -2.25 0.21
N ASN A 177 -3.44 -1.81 -0.88
CA ASN A 177 -2.78 -0.90 -1.82
C ASN A 177 -3.14 0.53 -1.39
N PHE A 178 -2.18 1.25 -0.80
CA PHE A 178 -2.36 2.60 -0.28
C PHE A 178 -2.49 3.60 -1.43
N SER A 179 -1.72 3.41 -2.51
CA SER A 179 -1.75 4.26 -3.70
C SER A 179 -3.14 4.33 -4.34
N ARG A 180 -3.89 3.22 -4.31
CA ARG A 180 -5.27 3.17 -4.82
C ARG A 180 -6.22 4.12 -4.08
N PHE A 181 -5.88 4.50 -2.86
CA PHE A 181 -6.66 5.41 -2.02
C PHE A 181 -5.98 6.78 -1.83
N GLY A 182 -4.99 7.11 -2.66
CA GLY A 182 -4.28 8.39 -2.60
C GLY A 182 -3.27 8.51 -1.46
N GLY A 183 -2.95 7.41 -0.78
CA GLY A 183 -1.89 7.37 0.23
C GLY A 183 -0.53 7.03 -0.37
N GLU A 184 0.55 7.46 0.29
CA GLU A 184 1.89 6.96 -0.01
C GLU A 184 1.98 5.47 0.32
N GLN A 185 2.58 4.69 -0.57
CA GLN A 185 2.72 3.25 -0.38
C GLN A 185 3.82 2.97 0.65
N PRO A 186 3.50 2.40 1.83
CA PRO A 186 4.52 2.02 2.80
C PRO A 186 5.26 0.77 2.31
N VAL A 187 6.45 0.54 2.87
CA VAL A 187 7.20 -0.69 2.62
C VAL A 187 6.57 -1.83 3.41
N TYR A 188 6.24 -2.92 2.73
CA TYR A 188 5.72 -4.12 3.38
C TYR A 188 6.83 -5.09 3.76
N ILE A 189 6.67 -5.72 4.92
CA ILE A 189 7.45 -6.90 5.33
C ILE A 189 6.48 -8.00 5.78
N ASN A 190 6.90 -9.25 5.68
CA ASN A 190 6.14 -10.34 6.29
C ASN A 190 7.05 -11.51 6.68
N ILE A 191 6.51 -12.38 7.54
CA ILE A 191 7.12 -13.66 7.89
C ILE A 191 6.02 -14.71 7.76
N ILE A 192 6.28 -15.70 6.93
CA ILE A 192 5.39 -16.84 6.70
C ILE A 192 6.00 -18.10 7.28
N ARG A 193 5.29 -19.21 7.17
CA ARG A 193 5.70 -20.53 7.65
C ARG A 193 5.31 -21.54 6.59
N ASP A 194 5.97 -22.69 6.56
CA ASP A 194 5.50 -23.82 5.78
C ASP A 194 3.96 -24.01 5.95
N PRO A 195 3.18 -24.10 4.85
CA PRO A 195 1.72 -24.13 4.92
C PRO A 195 1.18 -25.31 5.75
N VAL A 196 1.85 -26.47 5.73
CA VAL A 196 1.44 -27.66 6.49
C VAL A 196 1.69 -27.42 7.97
N ASN A 197 2.89 -27.01 8.35
CA ASN A 197 3.23 -26.69 9.74
C ASN A 197 2.36 -25.57 10.31
N ARG A 198 2.01 -24.57 9.49
CA ARG A 198 1.06 -23.51 9.86
C ARG A 198 -0.33 -24.09 10.13
N PHE A 199 -0.81 -24.97 9.26
CA PHE A 199 -2.08 -25.66 9.43
C PHE A 199 -2.11 -26.48 10.72
N LEU A 200 -1.09 -27.31 10.96
CA LEU A 200 -0.95 -28.10 12.20
C LEU A 200 -1.00 -27.20 13.44
N SER A 201 -0.22 -26.12 13.44
CA SER A 201 -0.22 -25.15 14.54
C SER A 201 -1.60 -24.53 14.77
N ASN A 202 -2.35 -24.23 13.71
CA ASN A 202 -3.71 -23.71 13.83
C ASN A 202 -4.70 -24.76 14.34
N TYR A 203 -4.58 -26.00 13.86
CA TYR A 203 -5.44 -27.13 14.23
C TYR A 203 -5.40 -27.37 15.74
N PHE A 204 -4.19 -27.52 16.30
CA PHE A 204 -4.01 -27.75 17.73
C PHE A 204 -4.30 -26.51 18.57
N PHE A 205 -3.93 -25.31 18.09
CA PHE A 205 -4.23 -24.08 18.83
C PHE A 205 -5.74 -23.85 19.02
N ARG A 206 -6.57 -24.14 18.01
CA ARG A 206 -8.03 -23.99 18.16
C ARG A 206 -8.60 -24.92 19.23
N ARG A 207 -7.97 -26.08 19.46
CA ARG A 207 -8.40 -27.11 20.41
C ARG A 207 -7.87 -26.90 21.81
N PHE A 208 -6.61 -26.51 21.93
CA PHE A 208 -5.87 -26.54 23.20
C PHE A 208 -5.32 -25.18 23.63
N GLY A 209 -5.41 -24.16 22.77
CA GLY A 209 -4.90 -22.82 23.07
C GLY A 209 -3.37 -22.73 23.04
N ASP A 210 -2.82 -21.78 23.79
CA ASP A 210 -1.39 -21.67 24.06
C ASP A 210 -1.10 -21.72 25.57
N TRP A 211 0.17 -21.93 25.93
CA TRP A 211 0.60 -22.08 27.32
C TRP A 211 0.48 -20.80 28.16
N ARG A 212 0.31 -19.61 27.55
CA ARG A 212 0.45 -18.30 28.23
C ARG A 212 -0.85 -17.75 28.84
N GLY A 213 -1.71 -18.63 29.36
CA GLY A 213 -2.92 -18.22 30.09
C GLY A 213 -4.23 -18.25 29.29
N GLU A 214 -4.23 -18.85 28.11
CA GLU A 214 -5.45 -19.18 27.37
C GLU A 214 -5.98 -20.57 27.75
N GLN A 215 -5.77 -20.96 29.01
CA GLN A 215 -6.04 -22.31 29.54
C GLN A 215 -7.52 -22.71 29.45
N ASN A 216 -8.42 -21.73 29.36
CA ASN A 216 -9.82 -21.96 29.07
C ASN A 216 -10.05 -22.09 27.56
N HIS A 217 -9.63 -23.22 26.98
CA HIS A 217 -10.02 -23.62 25.62
C HIS A 217 -11.55 -23.58 25.42
N MET A 218 -12.30 -23.75 26.51
CA MET A 218 -13.75 -23.57 26.61
C MET A 218 -14.22 -22.13 26.32
N ILE A 219 -13.42 -21.09 26.62
CA ILE A 219 -13.80 -19.69 26.33
C ILE A 219 -13.71 -19.39 24.83
N ARG A 220 -12.77 -20.03 24.12
CA ARG A 220 -12.51 -19.73 22.71
C ARG A 220 -13.30 -20.56 21.73
N THR A 221 -13.50 -21.81 22.09
CA THR A 221 -14.31 -22.76 21.32
C THR A 221 -15.38 -23.33 22.23
N PRO A 222 -16.29 -22.49 22.77
CA PRO A 222 -17.31 -22.92 23.72
C PRO A 222 -18.26 -23.95 23.11
N SER A 223 -18.43 -23.92 21.78
CA SER A 223 -19.28 -24.85 21.03
C SER A 223 -18.58 -26.14 20.59
N MET A 224 -17.26 -26.28 20.79
CA MET A 224 -16.52 -27.46 20.32
C MET A 224 -16.71 -28.62 21.29
N ARG A 225 -17.29 -29.71 20.78
CA ARG A 225 -17.54 -30.93 21.57
C ARG A 225 -16.23 -31.62 21.92
N GLN A 226 -16.27 -32.49 22.94
CA GLN A 226 -15.09 -33.25 23.36
C GLN A 226 -14.59 -34.15 22.24
N GLU A 227 -15.48 -34.85 21.52
CA GLU A 227 -15.13 -35.67 20.35
C GLU A 227 -14.41 -34.86 19.25
N GLU A 228 -14.85 -33.64 18.97
CA GLU A 228 -14.22 -32.75 17.99
C GLU A 228 -12.85 -32.25 18.47
N ARG A 229 -12.74 -31.96 19.77
CA ARG A 229 -11.51 -31.45 20.40
C ARG A 229 -10.38 -32.46 20.33
N TYR A 230 -10.68 -33.74 20.52
CA TYR A 230 -9.69 -34.83 20.50
C TYR A 230 -9.69 -35.62 19.19
N LEU A 231 -10.39 -35.12 18.16
CA LEU A 231 -10.35 -35.72 16.81
C LEU A 231 -8.91 -35.86 16.33
N ASP A 232 -8.54 -37.08 15.95
CA ASP A 232 -7.23 -37.34 15.35
C ASP A 232 -7.10 -36.60 14.03
N ILE A 233 -5.94 -35.98 13.82
CA ILE A 233 -5.73 -35.13 12.66
C ILE A 233 -5.71 -35.92 11.35
N ASN A 234 -5.24 -37.17 11.37
CA ASN A 234 -5.24 -38.00 10.16
C ASN A 234 -6.67 -38.35 9.78
N VAL A 235 -7.52 -38.69 10.76
CA VAL A 235 -8.96 -38.88 10.54
C VAL A 235 -9.59 -37.62 9.95
N CYS A 236 -9.29 -36.44 10.52
CA CYS A 236 -9.80 -35.18 10.01
C CYS A 236 -9.45 -34.92 8.54
N ILE A 237 -8.22 -35.24 8.12
CA ILE A 237 -7.74 -35.07 6.75
C ILE A 237 -8.32 -36.13 5.81
N LEU A 238 -8.21 -37.42 6.18
CA LEU A 238 -8.61 -38.55 5.34
C LEU A 238 -10.12 -38.58 5.10
N GLU A 239 -10.91 -38.20 6.10
CA GLU A 239 -12.37 -38.10 5.98
C GLU A 239 -12.84 -36.73 5.46
N ASN A 240 -11.91 -35.86 5.06
CA ASN A 240 -12.18 -34.58 4.41
C ASN A 240 -13.07 -33.63 5.23
N TYR A 241 -12.88 -33.59 6.56
CA TYR A 241 -13.61 -32.67 7.42
C TYR A 241 -13.39 -31.21 6.97
N PRO A 242 -14.43 -30.34 7.02
CA PRO A 242 -14.35 -28.98 6.49
C PRO A 242 -13.22 -28.10 7.06
N GLU A 243 -12.68 -28.41 8.24
CA GLU A 243 -11.56 -27.68 8.83
C GLU A 243 -10.17 -28.15 8.39
N CYS A 244 -10.08 -29.37 7.87
CA CYS A 244 -8.86 -29.98 7.36
C CYS A 244 -8.81 -29.99 5.83
N SER A 245 -9.79 -29.36 5.17
CA SER A 245 -9.94 -29.32 3.71
C SER A 245 -10.08 -27.90 3.14
N ASN A 246 -9.99 -27.81 1.82
CA ASN A 246 -10.18 -26.54 1.12
C ASN A 246 -11.65 -26.06 1.22
N PRO A 247 -11.89 -24.73 1.29
CA PRO A 247 -10.93 -23.64 1.13
C PRO A 247 -10.22 -23.21 2.43
N ARG A 248 -10.40 -23.90 3.56
CA ARG A 248 -9.87 -23.44 4.86
C ARG A 248 -8.35 -23.53 4.98
N LEU A 249 -7.71 -24.39 4.18
CA LEU A 249 -6.25 -24.46 4.06
C LEU A 249 -5.67 -23.26 3.30
N PHE A 250 -6.42 -22.69 2.36
CA PHE A 250 -6.03 -21.55 1.53
C PHE A 250 -6.06 -20.24 2.32
N TYR A 251 -4.92 -19.91 2.94
CA TYR A 251 -4.85 -18.82 3.91
C TYR A 251 -3.66 -17.88 3.72
N ILE A 252 -2.47 -18.38 3.39
CA ILE A 252 -1.29 -17.53 3.16
C ILE A 252 -1.48 -16.68 1.90
N ILE A 253 -1.88 -17.30 0.78
CA ILE A 253 -2.06 -16.59 -0.51
C ILE A 253 -3.00 -15.38 -0.40
N PRO A 254 -4.20 -15.46 0.21
CA PRO A 254 -5.08 -14.30 0.41
C PRO A 254 -4.41 -13.10 1.11
N TYR A 255 -3.49 -13.34 2.05
CA TYR A 255 -2.80 -12.25 2.76
C TYR A 255 -1.95 -11.39 1.82
N PHE A 256 -1.36 -11.99 0.79
CA PHE A 256 -0.54 -11.30 -0.21
C PHE A 256 -1.35 -10.89 -1.43
N CYS A 257 -2.34 -11.68 -1.85
CA CYS A 257 -3.24 -11.33 -2.96
C CYS A 257 -4.04 -10.05 -2.65
N GLY A 258 -4.44 -9.85 -1.39
CA GLY A 258 -5.05 -8.63 -0.89
C GLY A 258 -6.57 -8.70 -0.71
N GLN A 259 -7.23 -7.56 -0.86
CA GLN A 259 -8.65 -7.39 -0.52
C GLN A 259 -9.63 -7.70 -1.67
N HIS A 260 -9.12 -8.06 -2.85
CA HIS A 260 -9.98 -8.34 -4.00
C HIS A 260 -10.85 -9.61 -3.77
N PRO A 261 -12.14 -9.63 -4.16
CA PRO A 261 -13.01 -10.80 -3.93
C PRO A 261 -12.46 -12.12 -4.50
N LYS A 262 -11.83 -12.09 -5.69
CA LYS A 262 -11.15 -13.26 -6.28
C LYS A 262 -10.00 -13.83 -5.44
N CYS A 263 -9.44 -13.07 -4.50
CA CYS A 263 -8.42 -13.58 -3.56
C CYS A 263 -9.01 -14.53 -2.49
N ARG A 264 -10.33 -14.68 -2.42
CA ARG A 264 -11.01 -15.52 -1.43
C ARG A 264 -11.13 -16.97 -1.87
N GLU A 265 -10.96 -17.23 -3.16
CA GLU A 265 -11.11 -18.53 -3.78
C GLU A 265 -9.73 -19.05 -4.19
N PRO A 266 -9.41 -20.32 -3.92
CA PRO A 266 -8.19 -20.94 -4.43
C PRO A 266 -8.21 -20.94 -5.95
N GLY A 267 -7.16 -20.43 -6.58
CA GLY A 267 -7.04 -20.40 -8.03
C GLY A 267 -5.77 -19.71 -8.50
N GLU A 268 -5.40 -19.96 -9.75
CA GLU A 268 -4.18 -19.44 -10.37
C GLU A 268 -4.12 -17.90 -10.33
N TRP A 269 -5.24 -17.23 -10.62
CA TRP A 269 -5.32 -15.76 -10.55
C TRP A 269 -4.91 -15.21 -9.18
N ALA A 270 -5.36 -15.84 -8.09
CA ALA A 270 -5.05 -15.37 -6.74
C ALA A 270 -3.58 -15.60 -6.38
N LEU A 271 -3.01 -16.73 -6.84
CA LEU A 271 -1.60 -17.04 -6.68
C LEU A 271 -0.72 -16.03 -7.44
N GLU A 272 -1.00 -15.79 -8.71
CA GLU A 272 -0.21 -14.88 -9.54
C GLU A 272 -0.32 -13.44 -9.04
N ARG A 273 -1.53 -13.01 -8.65
CA ARG A 273 -1.69 -11.69 -8.00
C ARG A 273 -0.91 -11.58 -6.69
N ALA A 274 -0.88 -12.63 -5.87
CA ALA A 274 -0.09 -12.65 -4.64
C ALA A 274 1.41 -12.51 -4.93
N LYS A 275 1.96 -13.28 -5.88
CA LYS A 275 3.37 -13.20 -6.29
C LYS A 275 3.73 -11.81 -6.80
N LEU A 276 2.88 -11.21 -7.64
CA LEU A 276 3.07 -9.85 -8.14
C LEU A 276 3.14 -8.84 -6.98
N ASN A 277 2.19 -8.89 -6.04
CA ASN A 277 2.20 -7.98 -4.91
C ASN A 277 3.45 -8.15 -4.04
N VAL A 278 3.91 -9.39 -3.82
CA VAL A 278 5.17 -9.68 -3.10
C VAL A 278 6.35 -9.00 -3.79
N ASN A 279 6.52 -9.22 -5.10
CA ASN A 279 7.65 -8.68 -5.86
C ASN A 279 7.63 -7.14 -5.96
N GLU A 280 6.44 -6.54 -6.05
CA GLU A 280 6.30 -5.10 -6.26
C GLU A 280 6.27 -4.28 -4.97
N ASN A 281 5.76 -4.84 -3.86
CA ASN A 281 5.43 -4.04 -2.66
C ASN A 281 6.11 -4.52 -1.37
N PHE A 282 6.63 -5.75 -1.32
CA PHE A 282 7.27 -6.29 -0.13
C PHE A 282 8.79 -6.18 -0.26
N LEU A 283 9.42 -5.56 0.74
CA LEU A 283 10.88 -5.53 0.85
C LEU A 283 11.43 -6.93 1.18
N LEU A 284 10.75 -7.65 2.06
CA LEU A 284 11.14 -9.00 2.47
C LEU A 284 9.92 -9.81 2.91
N VAL A 285 9.85 -11.05 2.44
CA VAL A 285 8.96 -12.09 2.98
C VAL A 285 9.84 -13.25 3.44
N GLY A 286 10.08 -13.32 4.76
CA GLY A 286 10.89 -14.36 5.37
C GLY A 286 10.09 -15.62 5.72
N ILE A 287 10.79 -16.70 6.04
CA ILE A 287 10.19 -17.93 6.58
C ILE A 287 10.52 -18.10 8.07
N LEU A 288 9.58 -18.64 8.83
CA LEU A 288 9.71 -18.80 10.28
C LEU A 288 10.79 -19.82 10.65
N GLU A 289 10.97 -20.83 9.80
CA GLU A 289 11.96 -21.88 9.95
C GLU A 289 13.40 -21.34 9.96
N GLU A 290 13.63 -20.17 9.35
CA GLU A 290 14.93 -19.47 9.29
C GLU A 290 14.84 -18.07 9.95
N LEU A 291 14.11 -17.97 11.08
CA LEU A 291 13.82 -16.68 11.70
C LEU A 291 15.08 -15.86 12.03
N GLU A 292 16.17 -16.50 12.46
CA GLU A 292 17.44 -15.79 12.74
C GLU A 292 17.97 -15.07 11.50
N ASP A 293 18.00 -15.74 10.35
CA ASP A 293 18.48 -15.14 9.10
C ASP A 293 17.56 -14.04 8.61
N VAL A 294 16.24 -14.23 8.77
CA VAL A 294 15.24 -13.19 8.46
C VAL A 294 15.45 -11.95 9.34
N LEU A 295 15.70 -12.14 10.64
CA LEU A 295 15.99 -11.04 11.57
C LEU A 295 17.30 -10.33 11.22
N LEU A 296 18.34 -11.07 10.82
CA LEU A 296 19.59 -10.48 10.32
C LEU A 296 19.36 -9.61 9.08
N LEU A 297 18.58 -10.10 8.11
CA LEU A 297 18.27 -9.35 6.90
C LEU A 297 17.46 -8.09 7.20
N LEU A 298 16.47 -8.18 8.11
CA LEU A 298 15.70 -7.02 8.55
C LEU A 298 16.59 -5.97 9.23
N GLU A 299 17.55 -6.39 10.05
CA GLU A 299 18.54 -5.50 10.65
C GLU A 299 19.39 -4.77 9.59
N ARG A 300 19.75 -5.45 8.49
CA ARG A 300 20.53 -4.85 7.39
C ARG A 300 19.70 -3.93 6.50
N PHE A 301 18.47 -4.30 6.17
CA PHE A 301 17.62 -3.52 5.27
C PHE A 301 16.91 -2.36 5.96
N LEU A 302 16.56 -2.52 7.24
CA LEU A 302 15.78 -1.56 8.04
C LEU A 302 16.47 -1.30 9.39
N PRO A 303 17.73 -0.81 9.41
CA PRO A 303 18.51 -0.67 10.63
C PRO A 303 17.86 0.25 11.68
N HIS A 304 17.11 1.27 11.25
CA HIS A 304 16.38 2.17 12.16
C HIS A 304 15.24 1.48 12.93
N TYR A 305 14.75 0.34 12.45
CA TYR A 305 13.72 -0.44 13.13
C TYR A 305 14.29 -1.68 13.82
N PHE A 306 15.29 -2.34 13.23
CA PHE A 306 15.72 -3.69 13.61
C PHE A 306 17.17 -3.80 14.07
N LYS A 307 17.90 -2.69 14.28
CA LYS A 307 19.26 -2.77 14.82
C LYS A 307 19.29 -3.52 16.17
N ASP A 308 20.25 -4.43 16.31
CA ASP A 308 20.47 -5.35 17.43
C ASP A 308 19.33 -6.35 17.68
N VAL A 309 18.40 -6.55 16.74
CA VAL A 309 17.25 -7.46 16.94
C VAL A 309 17.68 -8.89 17.25
N LEU A 310 18.76 -9.38 16.63
CA LEU A 310 19.29 -10.71 16.90
C LEU A 310 19.83 -10.85 18.32
N GLY A 311 20.49 -9.80 18.83
CA GLY A 311 20.99 -9.78 20.20
C GLY A 311 19.85 -9.88 21.21
N ILE A 312 18.73 -9.19 20.95
CA ILE A 312 17.51 -9.24 21.78
C ILE A 312 16.85 -10.63 21.67
N TYR A 313 16.79 -11.20 20.47
CA TYR A 313 16.20 -12.51 20.24
C TYR A 313 16.97 -13.64 20.96
N LYS A 314 18.31 -13.60 20.92
CA LYS A 314 19.17 -14.63 21.54
C LYS A 314 19.34 -14.49 23.06
N ASN A 315 19.11 -13.30 23.62
CA ASN A 315 19.31 -13.03 25.06
C ASN A 315 18.01 -12.57 25.75
N PRO A 316 17.07 -13.49 25.99
CA PRO A 316 15.77 -13.18 26.61
C PRO A 316 15.88 -12.74 28.08
N ASP A 317 16.97 -13.07 28.78
CA ASP A 317 17.19 -12.79 30.21
C ASP A 317 17.87 -11.44 30.50
N SER A 318 18.16 -10.64 29.48
CA SER A 318 18.66 -9.28 29.71
C SER A 318 17.55 -8.40 30.33
N PRO A 319 17.87 -7.32 31.07
CA PRO A 319 16.86 -6.42 31.65
C PRO A 319 15.92 -5.77 30.60
N HIS A 320 16.19 -5.95 29.30
CA HIS A 320 15.36 -5.55 28.16
C HIS A 320 15.03 -6.74 27.22
N GLY A 321 15.22 -7.98 27.66
CA GLY A 321 15.04 -9.21 26.90
C GLY A 321 13.61 -9.76 26.96
N LEU A 322 13.29 -10.68 26.05
CA LEU A 322 12.01 -11.41 26.04
C LEU A 322 11.89 -12.33 27.28
N HIS A 323 11.53 -11.78 28.44
CA HIS A 323 11.05 -12.56 29.60
C HIS A 323 9.71 -13.28 29.36
N ALA A 324 9.40 -13.64 28.11
CA ALA A 324 8.17 -14.34 27.78
C ALA A 324 8.34 -15.50 26.80
N ALA A 325 9.49 -15.73 26.15
CA ALA A 325 9.58 -16.71 25.06
C ALA A 325 10.36 -18.01 25.37
N GLN A 326 10.87 -18.18 26.58
CA GLN A 326 11.57 -19.39 26.96
C GLN A 326 10.59 -20.39 27.60
N GLU A 327 9.94 -21.25 26.81
CA GLU A 327 9.75 -22.66 27.18
C GLU A 327 9.73 -23.50 25.89
N ASP A 328 10.67 -24.44 25.83
CA ASP A 328 11.14 -25.27 24.72
C ASP A 328 10.07 -25.89 23.79
N PRO A 329 10.27 -25.91 22.45
CA PRO A 329 9.54 -26.78 21.52
C PRO A 329 9.98 -28.25 21.61
N SER A 330 11.04 -28.57 22.35
CA SER A 330 11.71 -29.88 22.34
C SER A 330 11.29 -30.84 23.46
N SER A 331 10.49 -30.41 24.44
CA SER A 331 10.11 -31.26 25.59
C SER A 331 8.79 -32.02 25.40
N THR A 332 7.93 -31.66 24.45
CA THR A 332 6.60 -32.29 24.31
C THR A 332 6.57 -33.52 23.39
N GLN A 333 7.67 -33.85 22.69
CA GLN A 333 7.72 -35.02 21.81
C GLN A 333 8.18 -36.32 22.50
N ARG A 334 8.55 -36.30 23.79
CA ARG A 334 8.93 -37.50 24.56
C ARG A 334 7.89 -38.00 25.58
N SER A 335 6.76 -37.31 25.78
CA SER A 335 5.80 -37.69 26.83
C SER A 335 4.52 -38.37 26.34
N MET A 336 4.34 -38.60 25.03
CA MET A 336 3.11 -39.21 24.47
C MET A 336 3.32 -40.63 23.89
N LEU A 337 4.49 -41.25 24.12
CA LEU A 337 4.82 -42.59 23.58
C LEU A 337 5.43 -43.56 24.62
N GLY A 338 5.32 -43.29 25.92
CA GLY A 338 5.80 -44.23 26.94
C GLY A 338 5.00 -44.16 28.23
N GLY A 339 4.16 -45.18 28.50
CA GLY A 339 3.46 -45.25 29.79
C GLY A 339 2.32 -46.26 29.91
N THR A 340 2.58 -47.53 29.56
CA THR A 340 2.08 -48.75 30.22
C THR A 340 0.57 -48.90 30.52
N ILE A 341 -0.07 -49.76 29.73
CA ILE A 341 -1.24 -50.54 30.13
C ILE A 341 -0.87 -51.38 31.36
N ARG A 342 -1.57 -51.16 32.47
CA ARG A 342 -1.83 -52.18 33.50
C ARG A 342 -3.27 -52.08 33.94
#